data_AF-A0A0Q7IDW2-F1
#
_entry.id   AF-A0A0Q7IDW2-F1
#
_cell.length_a   1.000
_cell.length_b   1.000
_cell.length_c   1.000
_cell.angle_alpha   90.00
_cell.angle_beta   90.00
_cell.angle_gamma   90.00
#
_symmetry.space_group_name_H-M   'P 1'
#
loop_
_entity.id
_entity.type
_entity.pdbx_description
1 polymer ?
#
loop_
_entity_poly.entity_id
_entity_poly.type
_entity_poly.pdbx_seq_one_letter_code
_entity_poly.pdbx_strand_id
1 'polypeptide(L)'
;MMQHAFRGLVVTAALAGSLTAANALMPLAKPAAFPDIDPGNAAPFAGAWAVTVPTMEVGIPDTVLARCELPVRIEAADATHIFYLGPRDQEADAAMALRELNGGALWEPIAGGPNFFAFWVGHDLFYLYDEVPPDDAGWGRPYVYVRCLQGAS
;
A
#
# COMPACT_ATOMS: atom_id res chain seq x y z
N MET A 1 -62.77 43.92 37.98
CA MET A 1 -61.30 44.13 37.88
C MET A 1 -60.77 43.13 36.87
N MET A 2 -60.22 43.65 35.78
CA MET A 2 -59.93 42.95 34.51
C MET A 2 -58.69 42.04 34.61
N GLN A 3 -58.81 40.81 34.12
CA GLN A 3 -57.69 39.93 33.76
C GLN A 3 -57.13 40.36 32.39
N HIS A 4 -55.93 40.93 32.41
CA HIS A 4 -54.98 41.05 31.30
C HIS A 4 -53.86 40.01 31.58
N ALA A 5 -53.12 39.41 30.66
CA ALA A 5 -52.98 39.54 29.22
C ALA A 5 -52.39 38.25 28.66
N PHE A 6 -52.52 38.15 27.35
CA PHE A 6 -52.19 37.06 26.44
C PHE A 6 -50.72 37.15 25.96
N ARG A 7 -50.21 36.02 25.45
CA ARG A 7 -49.12 35.85 24.45
C ARG A 7 -47.67 35.69 24.93
N GLY A 8 -47.14 34.51 24.62
CA GLY A 8 -45.71 34.26 24.47
C GLY A 8 -45.46 32.88 23.89
N LEU A 9 -45.91 32.61 22.65
CA LEU A 9 -45.52 31.40 21.92
C LEU A 9 -44.17 31.68 21.25
N VAL A 10 -43.08 31.18 21.82
CA VAL A 10 -41.75 31.22 21.20
C VAL A 10 -41.66 30.02 20.27
N VAL A 11 -41.67 30.28 18.96
CA VAL A 11 -41.38 29.28 17.93
C VAL A 11 -39.87 29.24 17.74
N THR A 12 -39.21 28.24 18.34
CA THR A 12 -37.80 27.97 18.11
C THR A 12 -37.64 27.28 16.76
N ALA A 13 -37.19 28.01 15.75
CA ALA A 13 -36.82 27.46 14.45
C ALA A 13 -35.56 26.58 14.61
N ALA A 14 -35.72 25.27 14.42
CA ALA A 14 -34.61 24.34 14.36
C ALA A 14 -33.85 24.52 13.04
N LEU A 15 -32.68 25.14 13.10
CA LEU A 15 -31.71 25.13 12.00
C LEU A 15 -31.14 23.71 11.89
N ALA A 16 -31.73 22.91 11.00
CA ALA A 16 -31.13 21.67 10.53
C ALA A 16 -29.92 22.03 9.66
N GLY A 17 -28.75 22.18 10.29
CA GLY A 17 -27.48 22.27 9.59
C GLY A 17 -27.21 20.94 8.90
N SER A 18 -27.33 20.92 7.58
CA SER A 18 -26.89 19.81 6.74
C SER A 18 -25.40 19.61 6.93
N LEU A 19 -25.01 18.63 7.77
CA LEU A 19 -23.65 18.11 7.82
C LEU A 19 -23.42 17.36 6.50
N THR A 20 -22.98 18.08 5.47
CA THR A 20 -22.29 17.43 4.35
C THR A 20 -21.01 16.86 4.93
N ALA A 21 -21.05 15.57 5.26
CA ALA A 21 -19.86 14.78 5.48
C ALA A 21 -19.09 14.75 4.15
N ALA A 22 -18.25 15.75 3.94
CA ALA A 22 -17.13 15.64 3.04
C ALA A 22 -16.24 14.55 3.65
N ASN A 23 -16.53 13.29 3.30
CA ASN A 23 -15.55 12.22 3.38
C ASN A 23 -14.47 12.56 2.35
N ALA A 24 -13.69 13.61 2.65
CA ALA A 24 -12.39 13.78 2.04
C ALA A 24 -11.68 12.46 2.30
N LEU A 25 -11.27 11.80 1.22
CA LEU A 25 -10.47 10.59 1.24
C LEU A 25 -9.28 10.88 2.15
N MET A 26 -9.39 10.51 3.43
CA MET A 26 -8.30 10.71 4.36
C MET A 26 -7.13 9.88 3.80
N PRO A 27 -5.92 10.46 3.75
CA PRO A 27 -4.76 9.71 3.35
C PRO A 27 -4.69 8.40 4.15
N LEU A 28 -4.45 7.28 3.46
CA LEU A 28 -4.34 5.99 4.12
C LEU A 28 -3.14 6.06 5.07
N ALA A 29 -3.38 5.95 6.38
CA ALA A 29 -2.31 5.97 7.36
C ALA A 29 -1.26 4.89 7.05
N LYS A 30 0.01 5.15 7.41
CA LYS A 30 1.06 4.14 7.34
C LYS A 30 0.59 2.83 8.00
N PRO A 31 0.64 1.68 7.30
CA PRO A 31 0.32 0.40 7.92
C PRO A 31 1.32 0.08 9.05
N ALA A 32 0.87 -0.68 10.05
CA ALA A 32 1.77 -1.18 11.08
C ALA A 32 2.78 -2.16 10.45
N ALA A 33 4.04 -2.07 10.89
CA ALA A 33 5.06 -3.03 10.47
C ALA A 33 4.69 -4.44 10.92
N PHE A 34 4.92 -5.42 10.05
CA PHE A 34 4.70 -6.82 10.38
C PHE A 34 5.89 -7.37 11.20
N PRO A 35 5.69 -7.81 12.45
CA PRO A 35 6.78 -8.03 13.41
C PRO A 35 7.64 -9.27 13.13
N ASP A 36 7.13 -10.24 12.37
CA ASP A 36 7.76 -11.55 12.17
C ASP A 36 8.69 -11.59 10.94
N ILE A 37 8.94 -10.43 10.32
CA ILE A 37 9.81 -10.31 9.15
C ILE A 37 10.92 -9.30 9.42
N ASP A 38 12.16 -9.74 9.26
CA ASP A 38 13.31 -8.86 9.11
C ASP A 38 13.32 -8.30 7.67
N PRO A 39 13.03 -7.01 7.47
CA PRO A 39 12.94 -6.44 6.14
C PRO A 39 14.31 -6.31 5.46
N GLY A 40 15.43 -6.33 6.20
CA GLY A 40 16.77 -6.35 5.62
C GLY A 40 17.15 -7.71 5.02
N ASN A 41 16.40 -8.76 5.34
CA ASN A 41 16.67 -10.11 4.87
C ASN A 41 15.98 -10.37 3.52
N ALA A 42 16.70 -10.98 2.59
CA ALA A 42 16.21 -11.36 1.27
C ALA A 42 15.27 -12.57 1.28
N ALA A 43 15.43 -13.49 2.24
CA ALA A 43 14.70 -14.75 2.25
C ALA A 43 13.17 -14.60 2.25
N PRO A 44 12.55 -13.66 3.01
CA PRO A 44 11.10 -13.43 2.97
C PRO A 44 10.58 -13.01 1.58
N PHE A 45 11.38 -12.27 0.81
CA PHE A 45 10.97 -11.80 -0.52
C PHE A 45 11.01 -12.91 -1.58
N ALA A 46 11.81 -13.95 -1.39
CA ALA A 46 11.96 -15.03 -2.35
C ALA A 46 10.61 -15.71 -2.66
N GLY A 47 10.28 -15.87 -3.94
CA GLY A 47 9.04 -16.52 -4.37
C GLY A 47 8.45 -15.95 -5.65
N ALA A 48 7.22 -16.40 -5.95
CA ALA A 48 6.41 -15.91 -7.05
C ALA A 48 5.30 -14.99 -6.52
N TRP A 49 5.10 -13.85 -7.19
CA TRP A 49 4.24 -12.77 -6.73
C TRP A 49 3.30 -12.28 -7.84
N ALA A 50 2.02 -12.14 -7.50
CA ALA A 50 1.09 -11.31 -8.26
C ALA A 50 1.28 -9.84 -7.85
N VAL A 51 1.09 -8.94 -8.80
CA VAL A 51 1.31 -7.50 -8.58
C VAL A 51 0.13 -6.70 -9.10
N THR A 52 -0.45 -5.87 -8.24
CA THR A 52 -1.50 -4.92 -8.59
C THR A 52 -1.15 -3.50 -8.19
N VAL A 53 -1.71 -2.52 -8.89
CA VAL A 53 -1.60 -1.09 -8.56
C VAL A 53 -3.02 -0.58 -8.29
N PRO A 54 -3.33 -0.19 -7.04
CA PRO A 54 -4.62 0.40 -6.71
C PRO A 54 -4.84 1.71 -7.44
N THR A 55 -6.01 1.90 -8.06
CA THR A 55 -6.35 3.18 -8.71
C THR A 55 -6.76 4.25 -7.71
N MET A 56 -7.22 3.84 -6.53
CA MET A 56 -7.80 4.71 -5.49
C MET A 56 -9.03 5.51 -5.95
N GLU A 57 -9.60 5.16 -7.11
CA GLU A 57 -10.77 5.82 -7.70
C GLU A 57 -11.98 4.88 -7.71
N VAL A 58 -13.11 5.36 -7.15
CA VAL A 58 -14.33 4.57 -7.06
C VAL A 58 -14.85 4.23 -8.46
N GLY A 59 -15.05 2.93 -8.71
CA GLY A 59 -15.57 2.43 -9.97
C GLY A 59 -14.51 2.18 -11.04
N ILE A 60 -13.23 2.46 -10.77
CA ILE A 60 -12.12 2.11 -11.64
C ILE A 60 -11.40 0.88 -11.09
N PRO A 61 -11.31 -0.23 -11.84
CA PRO A 61 -10.61 -1.42 -11.37
C PRO A 61 -9.10 -1.19 -11.26
N ASP A 62 -8.49 -1.87 -10.28
CA ASP A 62 -7.04 -1.89 -10.09
C ASP A 62 -6.31 -2.41 -11.34
N THR A 63 -5.12 -1.86 -11.58
CA THR A 63 -4.27 -2.32 -12.68
C THR A 63 -3.54 -3.58 -12.25
N VAL A 64 -3.66 -4.66 -13.02
CA VAL A 64 -2.94 -5.92 -12.77
C VAL A 64 -1.67 -5.94 -13.62
N LEU A 65 -0.50 -5.89 -12.98
CA LEU A 65 0.80 -5.93 -13.65
C LEU A 65 1.33 -7.35 -13.79
N ALA A 66 1.07 -8.22 -12.81
CA ALA A 66 1.43 -9.63 -12.84
C ALA A 66 0.34 -10.47 -12.17
N ARG A 67 0.12 -11.69 -12.70
CA ARG A 67 -0.83 -12.67 -12.15
C ARG A 67 -0.07 -13.93 -11.76
N CYS A 68 -0.69 -14.84 -11.02
CA CYS A 68 0.00 -16.06 -10.62
C CYS A 68 0.29 -17.04 -11.77
N GLU A 69 -0.43 -16.95 -12.88
CA GLU A 69 -0.13 -17.70 -14.10
C GLU A 69 1.10 -17.15 -14.83
N LEU A 70 1.47 -15.89 -14.56
CA LEU A 70 2.64 -15.22 -15.12
C LEU A 70 3.20 -14.20 -14.10
N PRO A 71 3.85 -14.69 -13.02
CA PRO A 71 4.17 -13.89 -11.85
C PRO A 71 5.49 -13.15 -12.01
N VAL A 72 5.69 -12.11 -11.19
CA VAL A 72 7.04 -11.65 -10.86
C VAL A 72 7.71 -12.73 -10.02
N ARG A 73 8.97 -13.03 -10.32
CA ARG A 73 9.79 -13.93 -9.49
C ARG A 73 10.86 -13.11 -8.80
N ILE A 74 10.97 -13.29 -7.49
CA ILE A 74 12.06 -12.73 -6.69
C ILE A 74 12.90 -13.90 -6.19
N GLU A 75 14.20 -13.83 -6.43
CA GLU A 75 15.15 -14.83 -5.96
C GLU A 75 16.10 -14.19 -4.95
N ALA A 76 16.36 -14.86 -3.82
CA ALA A 76 17.40 -14.43 -2.89
C ALA A 76 18.76 -14.87 -3.43
N ALA A 77 19.63 -13.90 -3.73
CA ALA A 77 21.00 -14.16 -4.16
C ALA A 77 21.89 -14.52 -2.96
N ASP A 78 21.70 -13.80 -1.86
CA ASP A 78 22.29 -14.05 -0.56
C ASP A 78 21.38 -13.50 0.55
N ALA A 79 21.91 -13.25 1.76
CA ALA A 79 21.12 -12.77 2.89
C ALA A 79 20.52 -11.37 2.68
N THR A 80 21.16 -10.50 1.89
CA THR A 80 20.79 -9.08 1.73
C THR A 80 20.65 -8.68 0.27
N HIS A 81 20.69 -9.61 -0.67
CA HIS A 81 20.54 -9.31 -2.09
C HIS A 81 19.44 -10.16 -2.73
N ILE A 82 18.69 -9.54 -3.63
CA ILE A 82 17.67 -10.21 -4.45
C ILE A 82 17.90 -9.98 -5.94
N PHE A 83 17.45 -10.92 -6.75
CA PHE A 83 17.18 -10.72 -8.16
C PHE A 83 15.68 -10.55 -8.37
N TYR A 84 15.30 -9.47 -9.03
CA TYR A 84 13.93 -9.22 -9.47
C TYR A 84 13.80 -9.63 -10.94
N LEU A 85 12.96 -10.64 -11.19
CA LEU A 85 12.64 -11.12 -12.52
C LEU A 85 11.19 -10.73 -12.84
N GLY A 86 11.01 -9.91 -13.88
CA GLY A 86 9.70 -9.48 -14.34
C GLY A 86 8.80 -10.65 -14.80
N PRO A 87 7.49 -10.42 -15.00
CA PRO A 87 6.57 -11.46 -15.46
C PRO A 87 6.89 -11.99 -16.87
N ARG A 88 7.79 -11.33 -17.60
CA ARG A 88 8.30 -11.81 -18.89
C ARG A 88 9.81 -11.93 -18.77
N ASP A 89 10.36 -13.07 -19.20
CA ASP A 89 11.80 -13.39 -19.21
C ASP A 89 12.67 -12.44 -20.08
N GLN A 90 12.12 -11.30 -20.53
CA GLN A 90 12.77 -10.30 -21.37
C GLN A 90 12.99 -8.96 -20.66
N GLU A 91 12.42 -8.76 -19.48
CA GLU A 91 12.65 -7.57 -18.66
C GLU A 91 13.83 -7.87 -17.72
N ALA A 92 14.91 -7.11 -17.89
CA ALA A 92 16.21 -7.37 -17.30
C ALA A 92 16.15 -7.68 -15.80
N ASP A 93 16.86 -8.74 -15.40
CA ASP A 93 17.08 -9.10 -14.01
C ASP A 93 17.73 -7.94 -13.27
N ALA A 94 16.97 -7.27 -12.40
CA ALA A 94 17.52 -6.20 -11.58
C ALA A 94 18.04 -6.82 -10.28
N ALA A 95 19.36 -6.77 -10.10
CA ALA A 95 20.00 -7.12 -8.83
C ALA A 95 19.88 -5.96 -7.85
N MET A 96 19.31 -6.21 -6.67
CA MET A 96 19.08 -5.20 -5.63
C MET A 96 19.79 -5.58 -4.34
N ALA A 97 20.40 -4.61 -3.67
CA ALA A 97 20.80 -4.72 -2.27
C ALA A 97 19.64 -4.28 -1.37
N LEU A 98 19.44 -5.00 -0.27
CA LEU A 98 18.41 -4.74 0.71
C LEU A 98 19.03 -4.07 1.94
N ARG A 99 18.37 -3.02 2.41
CA ARG A 99 18.73 -2.35 3.65
C ARG A 99 17.50 -2.03 4.47
N GLU A 100 17.50 -2.40 5.74
CA GLU A 100 16.42 -1.99 6.64
C GLU A 100 16.36 -0.47 6.76
N LEU A 101 15.15 0.09 6.65
CA LEU A 101 14.87 1.50 6.83
C LEU A 101 13.42 1.68 7.31
N ASN A 102 13.22 2.36 8.44
CA ASN A 102 11.88 2.74 8.94
C ASN A 102 10.87 1.58 9.06
N GLY A 103 11.35 0.38 9.39
CA GLY A 103 10.55 -0.86 9.51
C GLY A 103 10.20 -1.52 8.18
N GLY A 104 10.76 -1.05 7.07
CA GLY A 104 10.69 -1.67 5.75
C GLY A 104 12.09 -1.90 5.16
N ALA A 105 12.12 -2.30 3.89
CA ALA A 105 13.33 -2.61 3.14
C ALA A 105 13.52 -1.56 2.04
N LEU A 106 14.64 -0.84 2.06
CA LEU A 106 15.09 -0.10 0.88
C LEU A 106 15.77 -1.08 -0.08
N TRP A 107 15.33 -1.10 -1.32
CA TRP A 107 15.91 -1.86 -2.42
C TRP A 107 16.75 -0.91 -3.25
N GLU A 108 18.06 -1.14 -3.26
CA GLU A 108 19.06 -0.30 -3.92
C GLU A 108 19.64 -1.05 -5.13
N PRO A 109 19.35 -0.66 -6.38
CA PRO A 109 19.86 -1.35 -7.56
C PRO A 109 21.39 -1.31 -7.64
N ILE A 110 22.01 -2.48 -7.79
CA ILE A 110 23.48 -2.60 -7.84
C ILE A 110 24.05 -1.94 -9.11
N ALA A 111 23.32 -2.02 -10.23
CA ALA A 111 23.71 -1.43 -11.51
C ALA A 111 23.33 0.07 -11.63
N GLY A 112 22.84 0.69 -10.55
CA GLY A 112 22.22 2.01 -10.58
C GLY A 112 20.76 1.97 -11.07
N GLY A 113 20.03 3.06 -10.82
CA GLY A 113 18.59 3.14 -11.09
C GLY A 113 17.84 3.78 -9.91
N PRO A 114 16.50 3.82 -9.98
CA PRO A 114 15.68 4.27 -8.85
C PRO A 114 15.74 3.26 -7.71
N ASN A 115 15.76 3.75 -6.48
CA ASN A 115 15.54 2.92 -5.30
C ASN A 115 14.06 2.59 -5.16
N PHE A 116 13.74 1.51 -4.47
CA PHE A 116 12.36 1.19 -4.10
C PHE A 116 12.27 0.94 -2.60
N PHE A 117 11.07 1.06 -2.04
CA PHE A 117 10.84 0.84 -0.63
C PHE A 117 9.74 -0.21 -0.44
N ALA A 118 10.10 -1.38 0.11
CA ALA A 118 9.18 -2.45 0.42
C ALA A 118 8.76 -2.42 1.90
N PHE A 119 7.48 -2.61 2.17
CA PHE A 119 6.92 -2.60 3.51
C PHE A 119 5.99 -3.80 3.71
N TRP A 120 6.38 -4.68 4.64
CA TRP A 120 5.64 -5.89 4.94
C TRP A 120 4.39 -5.59 5.76
N VAL A 121 3.27 -6.17 5.33
CA VAL A 121 1.98 -6.09 6.03
C VAL A 121 1.39 -7.47 6.35
N GLY A 122 2.05 -8.54 5.91
CA GLY A 122 1.79 -9.94 6.27
C GLY A 122 2.82 -10.88 5.64
N HIS A 123 2.83 -12.18 5.97
CA HIS A 123 3.81 -13.15 5.42
C HIS A 123 3.80 -13.29 3.89
N ASP A 124 2.63 -13.07 3.30
CA ASP A 124 2.36 -13.26 1.87
C ASP A 124 1.94 -11.94 1.19
N LEU A 125 2.20 -10.80 1.86
CA LEU A 125 1.78 -9.49 1.39
C LEU A 125 2.78 -8.40 1.79
N PHE A 126 3.30 -7.71 0.79
CA PHE A 126 4.02 -6.46 1.01
C PHE A 126 3.61 -5.40 0.00
N TYR A 127 3.87 -4.15 0.36
CA TYR A 127 3.70 -2.99 -0.49
C TYR A 127 5.06 -2.53 -0.97
N LEU A 128 5.19 -2.18 -2.24
CA LEU A 128 6.39 -1.57 -2.80
C LEU A 128 6.06 -0.13 -3.22
N TYR A 129 6.99 0.78 -2.99
CA TYR A 129 6.88 2.19 -3.36
C TYR A 129 8.12 2.61 -4.16
N ASP A 130 7.97 3.58 -5.06
CA ASP A 130 9.08 4.15 -5.84
C ASP A 130 10.06 4.98 -4.98
N GLU A 131 9.64 5.34 -3.76
CA GLU A 131 10.46 6.02 -2.76
C GLU A 131 9.89 5.75 -1.36
N VAL A 132 10.64 6.12 -0.31
CA VAL A 132 10.13 6.05 1.06
C VAL A 132 9.04 7.13 1.22
N PRO A 133 7.78 6.79 1.52
CA PRO A 133 6.73 7.80 1.66
C PRO A 133 7.09 8.82 2.76
N PRO A 134 7.09 10.13 2.44
CA PRO A 134 7.52 11.17 3.39
C PRO A 134 6.45 11.53 4.44
N ASP A 135 5.20 11.20 4.15
CA ASP A 135 4.02 11.47 4.98
C ASP A 135 2.99 10.34 4.84
N ASP A 136 1.89 10.42 5.61
CA ASP A 136 0.80 9.44 5.56
C ASP A 136 0.12 9.37 4.19
N ALA A 137 0.04 10.47 3.44
CA ALA A 137 -0.62 10.47 2.13
C ALA A 137 0.13 9.64 1.08
N GLY A 138 1.46 9.64 1.15
CA GLY A 138 2.31 8.85 0.26
C GLY A 138 2.07 7.34 0.37
N TRP A 139 1.53 6.83 1.48
CA TRP A 139 1.29 5.39 1.66
C TRP A 139 0.13 4.85 0.83
N GLY A 140 -0.72 5.72 0.28
CA GLY A 140 -1.96 5.33 -0.39
C GLY A 140 -1.82 4.78 -1.81
N ARG A 141 -0.62 4.78 -2.42
CA ARG A 141 -0.41 4.32 -3.81
C ARG A 141 0.74 3.32 -3.97
N PRO A 142 0.71 2.17 -3.29
CA PRO A 142 1.73 1.14 -3.45
C PRO A 142 1.53 0.31 -4.72
N TYR A 143 2.59 -0.37 -5.15
CA TYR A 143 2.45 -1.66 -5.82
C TYR A 143 2.17 -2.73 -4.76
N VAL A 144 1.11 -3.49 -4.91
CA VAL A 144 0.70 -4.53 -3.95
C VAL A 144 1.19 -5.88 -4.45
N TYR A 145 2.08 -6.49 -3.68
CA TYR A 145 2.65 -7.80 -3.96
C TYR A 145 1.96 -8.86 -3.11
N VAL A 146 1.27 -9.80 -3.75
CA VAL A 146 0.60 -10.93 -3.10
C VAL A 146 1.31 -12.22 -3.51
N ARG A 147 1.71 -13.04 -2.54
CA ARG A 147 2.40 -14.30 -2.84
C ARG A 147 1.46 -15.24 -3.58
N CYS A 148 1.97 -15.87 -4.63
CA CYS A 148 1.24 -16.91 -5.34
C CYS A 148 1.29 -18.23 -4.55
N LEU A 149 0.11 -18.79 -4.28
CA LEU A 149 0.00 -20.12 -3.67
C LEU A 149 0.44 -21.16 -4.71
N GLN A 150 1.41 -22.00 -4.35
CA GLN A 150 1.81 -23.11 -5.19
C GLN A 150 0.64 -24.11 -5.30
N GLY A 151 0.03 -24.22 -6.48
CA GLY A 151 -1.03 -25.20 -6.76
C GLY A 151 -2.37 -24.65 -7.28
N ALA A 152 -2.53 -23.34 -7.45
CA ALA A 152 -3.68 -22.77 -8.15
C ALA A 152 -3.35 -22.59 -9.64
N SER A 153 -3.46 -23.67 -10.41
CA SER A 153 -3.43 -23.67 -11.88
C SER A 153 -4.69 -24.34 -12.41
#